data_AF-A0A397D7J7-F1
#
_entry.id   AF-A0A397D7J7-F1
#
_cell.length_a   1.000
_cell.length_b   1.000
_cell.length_c   1.000
_cell.angle_alpha   90.00
_cell.angle_beta   90.00
_cell.angle_gamma   90.00
#
_symmetry.space_group_name_H-M   'P 1'
#
loop_
_entity.id
_entity.type
_entity.pdbx_description
1 polymer ?
#
loop_
_entity_poly.entity_id
_entity_poly.type
_entity_poly.pdbx_seq_one_letter_code
_entity_poly.pdbx_strand_id
1 'polypeptide(L)'
;DVYPVFMFKPQGSTEVTLTPGPGGSKRILKLNLQQLPFVNAIASTVYKIQGETMESLVVADWKARGSKFNKVVNTCQQGYIAISRLTKRDGFSALKPLTNACIQYFQPSNETIAESLRLEKLFALYLSRNENTALFSSWSNQSQVFWR
;
A
#
# COMPACT_ATOMS: atom_id res chain seq x y z
N ASP A 1 6.97 39.08 6.05
CA ASP A 1 6.65 37.88 5.26
C ASP A 1 7.88 37.02 5.04
N VAL A 2 7.95 35.90 5.74
CA VAL A 2 9.02 34.91 5.59
C VAL A 2 8.39 33.68 4.96
N TYR A 3 8.51 33.56 3.63
CA TYR A 3 8.29 32.26 2.99
C TYR A 3 9.48 31.36 3.33
N PRO A 4 9.27 30.11 3.74
CA PRO A 4 10.37 29.20 4.02
C PRO A 4 11.22 28.99 2.77
N VAL A 5 12.50 29.32 2.87
CA VAL A 5 13.49 29.04 1.82
C VAL A 5 13.96 27.60 2.00
N PHE A 6 13.56 26.73 1.08
CA PHE A 6 13.99 25.33 1.09
C PHE A 6 15.29 25.18 0.30
N MET A 7 16.38 24.77 0.96
CA MET A 7 17.62 24.43 0.27
C MET A 7 17.43 23.12 -0.51
N PHE A 8 17.37 23.21 -1.84
CA PHE A 8 17.24 22.05 -2.71
C PHE A 8 18.61 21.42 -2.95
N LYS A 9 18.79 20.17 -2.52
CA LYS A 9 19.82 19.29 -3.10
C LYS A 9 19.16 18.50 -4.22
N PRO A 10 19.65 18.56 -5.47
CA PRO A 10 19.11 17.73 -6.54
C PRO A 10 19.15 16.27 -6.12
N GLN A 11 17.97 15.64 -6.07
CA GLN A 11 17.89 14.19 -6.07
C GLN A 11 18.59 13.75 -7.36
N GLY A 12 19.67 12.98 -7.23
CA GLY A 12 20.58 12.67 -8.32
C GLY A 12 19.91 12.06 -9.55
N SER A 13 20.68 11.84 -10.61
CA SER A 13 20.15 11.26 -11.84
C SER A 13 19.67 9.82 -11.64
N THR A 14 18.40 9.55 -11.96
CA THR A 14 17.83 8.19 -11.96
C THR A 14 17.68 7.70 -13.39
N GLU A 15 18.06 6.45 -13.63
CA GLU A 15 17.85 5.78 -14.91
C GLU A 15 16.59 4.92 -14.85
N VAL A 16 15.65 5.18 -15.76
CA VAL A 16 14.42 4.40 -15.91
C VAL A 16 14.53 3.56 -17.18
N THR A 17 14.39 2.25 -17.03
CA THR A 17 14.32 1.34 -18.18
C THR A 17 12.89 1.35 -18.71
N LEU A 18 12.73 1.72 -19.98
CA LEU A 18 11.44 1.74 -20.67
C LEU A 18 11.19 0.40 -21.37
N THR A 19 9.92 0.11 -21.66
CA THR A 19 9.53 -1.04 -22.46
C THR A 19 10.28 -1.03 -23.80
N PRO A 20 10.86 -2.18 -24.23
CA PRO A 20 11.59 -2.25 -25.49
C PRO A 20 10.76 -1.79 -26.68
N GLY A 21 11.43 -1.14 -27.64
CA GLY A 21 10.79 -0.73 -28.88
C GLY A 21 10.43 -1.88 -29.81
N PRO A 22 9.63 -1.63 -30.86
CA PRO A 22 9.53 -2.55 -31.99
C PRO A 22 10.96 -2.79 -32.53
N GLY A 23 11.49 -4.00 -32.37
CA GLY A 23 12.90 -4.33 -32.63
C GLY A 23 13.73 -4.75 -31.39
N GLY A 24 13.15 -4.77 -30.19
CA GLY A 24 13.77 -5.36 -28.99
C GLY A 24 14.89 -4.53 -28.35
N SER A 25 15.23 -3.37 -28.91
CA SER A 25 16.27 -2.49 -28.36
C SER A 25 15.84 -1.96 -26.99
N LYS A 26 16.71 -2.14 -25.98
CA LYS A 26 16.56 -1.54 -24.66
C LYS A 26 16.57 -0.01 -24.79
N ARG A 27 15.63 0.63 -24.12
CA ARG A 27 15.52 2.09 -24.03
C ARG A 27 15.72 2.49 -22.58
N ILE A 28 16.72 3.32 -22.32
CA ILE A 28 17.03 3.84 -20.98
C ILE A 28 16.83 5.35 -21.03
N LEU A 29 16.04 5.88 -20.11
CA LEU A 29 15.82 7.31 -19.94
C LEU A 29 16.47 7.76 -18.63
N LYS A 30 17.43 8.68 -18.73
CA LYS A 30 18.06 9.30 -17.56
C LYS A 30 17.28 10.56 -17.20
N LEU A 31 16.74 10.59 -15.99
CA LEU A 31 15.90 11.67 -15.48
C LEU A 31 16.56 12.33 -14.26
N ASN A 32 16.54 13.65 -14.25
CA ASN A 32 16.88 14.47 -13.08
C ASN A 32 15.61 15.11 -12.57
N LEU A 33 15.04 14.59 -11.48
CA LEU A 33 13.83 15.15 -10.89
C LEU A 33 14.19 16.40 -10.08
N GLN A 34 13.85 17.57 -10.63
CA GLN A 34 13.96 18.85 -9.94
C GLN A 34 12.59 19.25 -9.41
N GLN A 35 12.21 18.71 -8.26
CA GLN A 35 10.95 19.04 -7.60
C GLN A 35 11.12 18.99 -6.09
N LEU A 36 10.44 19.88 -5.37
CA LEU A 36 10.38 19.80 -3.92
C LEU A 36 9.67 18.51 -3.51
N PRO A 37 10.13 17.78 -2.47
CA PRO A 37 9.54 16.51 -2.05
C PRO A 37 8.24 16.72 -1.25
N PHE A 38 7.37 17.62 -1.70
CA PHE A 38 6.08 17.90 -1.10
C PHE A 38 4.97 17.56 -2.09
N VAL A 39 3.92 16.95 -1.56
CA VAL A 39 2.68 16.68 -2.28
C VAL A 39 1.52 17.18 -1.43
N ASN A 40 0.45 17.65 -2.09
CA ASN A 40 -0.78 17.96 -1.38
C ASN A 40 -1.35 16.66 -0.76
N ALA A 41 -1.52 16.65 0.56
CA ALA A 41 -1.96 15.49 1.32
C ALA A 41 -3.43 15.59 1.81
N ILE A 42 -4.22 16.54 1.29
CA ILE A 42 -5.64 16.69 1.67
C ILE A 42 -6.46 15.44 1.29
N ALA A 43 -6.16 14.83 0.15
CA ALA A 43 -6.79 13.59 -0.29
C ALA A 43 -5.79 12.75 -1.07
N SER A 44 -5.85 11.44 -0.88
CA SER A 44 -4.96 10.49 -1.55
C SER A 44 -5.72 9.25 -1.98
N THR A 45 -5.23 8.59 -3.03
CA THR A 45 -5.75 7.28 -3.43
C THR A 45 -5.18 6.21 -2.53
N VAL A 46 -5.90 5.09 -2.37
CA VAL A 46 -5.44 3.98 -1.52
C VAL A 46 -4.06 3.46 -1.93
N TYR A 47 -3.78 3.43 -3.23
CA TYR A 47 -2.46 3.08 -3.76
C TYR A 47 -1.33 3.96 -3.21
N LYS A 48 -1.56 5.28 -3.10
CA LYS A 48 -0.54 6.24 -2.66
C LYS A 48 -0.27 6.20 -1.17
N ILE A 49 -1.20 5.68 -0.37
CA ILE A 49 -1.03 5.52 1.08
C ILE A 49 -0.53 4.11 1.44
N GLN A 50 -0.25 3.25 0.46
CA GLN A 50 0.25 1.90 0.74
C GLN A 50 1.63 1.96 1.39
N GLY A 51 1.80 1.29 2.52
CA GLY A 51 3.04 1.30 3.31
C GLY A 51 3.07 2.37 4.39
N GLU A 52 2.15 3.33 4.35
CA GLU A 52 2.04 4.38 5.36
C GLU A 52 1.45 3.85 6.66
N THR A 53 1.70 4.56 7.76
CA THR A 53 1.01 4.39 9.05
C THR A 53 0.30 5.70 9.37
N MET A 54 -1.01 5.64 9.61
CA MET A 54 -1.85 6.82 9.77
C MET A 54 -2.55 6.81 11.14
N GLU A 55 -2.69 8.01 11.74
CA GLU A 55 -3.46 8.19 12.97
C GLU A 55 -4.95 8.40 12.68
N SER A 56 -5.29 9.03 11.55
CA SER A 56 -6.66 9.32 11.14
C SER A 56 -6.83 9.17 9.64
N LEU A 57 -7.99 8.64 9.22
CA LEU A 57 -8.35 8.41 7.83
C LEU A 57 -9.85 8.60 7.63
N VAL A 58 -10.20 9.41 6.64
CA VAL A 58 -11.58 9.55 6.16
C VAL A 58 -11.71 8.87 4.81
N VAL A 59 -12.47 7.77 4.74
CA VAL A 59 -12.78 7.11 3.48
C VAL A 59 -13.96 7.83 2.82
N ALA A 60 -13.66 8.60 1.77
CA ALA A 60 -14.69 9.29 0.99
C ALA A 60 -15.52 8.33 0.13
N ASP A 61 -14.86 7.35 -0.51
CA ASP A 61 -15.48 6.39 -1.40
C ASP A 61 -14.79 5.03 -1.34
N TRP A 62 -15.56 3.98 -1.03
CA TRP A 62 -15.07 2.59 -1.00
C TRP A 62 -14.78 2.06 -2.40
N LYS A 63 -15.67 2.37 -3.34
CA LYS A 63 -15.60 1.92 -4.73
C LYS A 63 -15.76 3.11 -5.66
N ALA A 64 -14.64 3.64 -6.13
CA ALA A 64 -14.66 4.64 -7.18
C ALA A 64 -15.26 4.01 -8.46
N ARG A 65 -16.34 4.60 -8.99
CA ARG A 65 -16.85 4.23 -10.31
C ARG A 65 -15.83 4.71 -11.33
N GLY A 66 -15.15 3.77 -11.99
CA GLY A 66 -14.34 4.10 -13.15
C GLY A 66 -15.18 4.84 -14.19
N SER A 67 -14.61 5.86 -14.84
CA SER A 67 -15.27 6.48 -15.99
C SER A 67 -15.12 5.56 -17.21
N LYS A 68 -15.88 5.83 -18.31
CA LYS A 68 -15.70 5.11 -19.58
C LYS A 68 -14.24 5.12 -20.10
N PHE A 69 -13.43 6.08 -19.64
CA PHE A 69 -12.03 6.28 -20.03
C PHE A 69 -11.03 5.86 -18.94
N ASN A 70 -11.39 5.96 -17.65
CA ASN A 70 -10.55 5.56 -16.52
C ASN A 70 -11.13 4.33 -15.82
N LYS A 71 -10.66 3.16 -16.21
CA LYS A 71 -11.05 1.85 -15.65
C LYS A 71 -10.40 1.57 -14.27
N VAL A 72 -9.72 2.53 -13.66
CA VAL A 72 -9.09 2.36 -12.35
C VAL A 72 -10.17 2.39 -11.27
N VAL A 73 -10.81 1.25 -11.12
CA VAL A 73 -11.67 0.90 -9.99
C VAL A 73 -10.74 0.43 -8.88
N ASN A 74 -10.97 0.86 -7.65
CA ASN A 74 -10.26 0.32 -6.50
C ASN A 74 -10.30 -1.21 -6.57
N THR A 75 -9.15 -1.89 -6.57
CA THR A 75 -9.13 -3.36 -6.63
C THR A 75 -9.71 -3.94 -5.34
N CYS A 76 -10.11 -5.21 -5.36
CA CYS A 76 -10.67 -5.89 -4.18
C CYS A 76 -9.76 -5.77 -2.94
N GLN A 77 -8.45 -5.72 -3.13
CA GLN A 77 -7.45 -5.62 -2.06
C GLN A 77 -7.39 -4.23 -1.40
N GLN A 78 -7.87 -3.18 -2.07
CA GLN A 78 -7.72 -1.81 -1.58
C GLN A 78 -8.57 -1.49 -0.35
N GLY A 79 -9.70 -2.19 -0.15
CA GLY A 79 -10.49 -2.05 1.07
C GLY A 79 -9.66 -2.37 2.32
N TYR A 80 -8.95 -3.50 2.30
CA TYR A 80 -8.04 -3.89 3.37
C TYR A 80 -6.84 -2.93 3.49
N ILE A 81 -6.22 -2.56 2.37
CA ILE A 81 -5.05 -1.66 2.39
C ILE A 81 -5.40 -0.33 3.06
N ALA A 82 -6.57 0.23 2.81
CA ALA A 82 -7.02 1.48 3.42
C ALA A 82 -7.19 1.33 4.94
N ILE A 83 -7.92 0.30 5.39
CA ILE A 83 -8.23 0.09 6.82
C ILE A 83 -6.97 -0.25 7.62
N SER A 84 -6.08 -1.09 7.06
CA SER A 84 -4.82 -1.51 7.70
C SER A 84 -3.78 -0.40 7.89
N ARG A 85 -4.03 0.82 7.37
CA ARG A 85 -3.15 1.97 7.67
C ARG A 85 -3.37 2.56 9.04
N LEU A 86 -4.55 2.35 9.62
CA LEU A 86 -4.89 2.96 10.89
C LEU A 86 -4.30 2.17 12.06
N THR A 87 -3.74 2.90 13.01
CA THR A 87 -3.25 2.34 14.27
C THR A 87 -4.36 2.17 15.30
N LYS A 88 -5.47 2.92 15.16
CA LYS A 88 -6.59 2.91 16.10
C LYS A 88 -7.92 3.03 15.38
N ARG A 89 -8.97 2.47 15.99
CA ARG A 89 -10.33 2.46 15.43
C ARG A 89 -11.02 3.82 15.47
N ASP A 90 -10.76 4.62 16.49
CA ASP A 90 -11.32 5.97 16.67
C ASP A 90 -10.83 6.97 15.61
N GLY A 91 -9.64 6.74 15.04
CA GLY A 91 -9.12 7.48 13.90
C GLY A 91 -9.82 7.17 12.56
N PHE A 92 -10.73 6.20 12.52
CA PHE A 92 -11.43 5.82 11.30
C PHE A 92 -12.76 6.56 11.15
N SER A 93 -12.99 7.13 9.97
CA SER A 93 -14.29 7.65 9.57
C SER A 93 -14.57 7.34 8.11
N ALA A 94 -15.84 7.18 7.74
CA ALA A 94 -16.24 6.97 6.36
C ALA A 94 -17.43 7.86 6.01
N LEU A 95 -17.34 8.56 4.88
CA LEU A 95 -18.45 9.39 4.39
C LEU A 95 -19.61 8.56 3.85
N LYS A 96 -19.32 7.33 3.41
CA LYS A 96 -20.30 6.33 2.99
C LYS A 96 -20.16 5.08 3.85
N PRO A 97 -21.27 4.48 4.30
CA PRO A 97 -21.20 3.27 5.12
C PRO A 97 -20.53 2.12 4.36
N LEU A 98 -19.73 1.33 5.08
CA LEU A 98 -19.18 0.08 4.55
C LEU A 98 -20.31 -0.95 4.50
N THR A 99 -20.87 -1.17 3.31
CA THR A 99 -22.01 -2.09 3.12
C THR A 99 -21.55 -3.54 2.94
N ASN A 100 -22.46 -4.51 3.11
CA ASN A 100 -22.18 -5.92 2.83
C ASN A 100 -21.71 -6.16 1.38
N ALA A 101 -22.23 -5.40 0.42
CA ALA A 101 -21.78 -5.46 -0.96
C ALA A 101 -20.32 -5.00 -1.13
N CYS A 102 -19.88 -4.01 -0.34
CA CYS A 102 -18.48 -3.61 -0.28
C CYS A 102 -17.62 -4.73 0.31
N ILE A 103 -18.07 -5.36 1.41
CA ILE A 103 -17.34 -6.46 2.06
C ILE A 103 -17.16 -7.64 1.08
N GLN A 104 -18.23 -8.05 0.40
CA GLN A 104 -18.18 -9.10 -0.62
C GLN A 104 -17.24 -8.73 -1.77
N TYR A 105 -17.25 -7.46 -2.20
CA TYR A 105 -16.35 -6.98 -3.25
C TYR A 105 -14.88 -7.02 -2.82
N PHE A 106 -14.59 -6.73 -1.55
CA PHE A 106 -13.22 -6.72 -1.02
C PHE A 106 -12.71 -8.09 -0.56
N GLN A 107 -13.57 -9.11 -0.57
CA GLN A 107 -13.19 -10.46 -0.16
C GLN A 107 -12.08 -10.98 -1.09
N PRO A 108 -10.93 -11.42 -0.54
CA PRO A 108 -9.88 -12.06 -1.33
C PRO A 108 -10.39 -13.33 -2.02
N SER A 109 -9.77 -13.73 -3.12
CA SER A 109 -10.11 -14.98 -3.78
C SER A 109 -9.77 -16.19 -2.91
N ASN A 110 -10.45 -17.32 -3.12
CA ASN A 110 -10.17 -18.55 -2.39
C ASN A 110 -8.73 -19.03 -2.60
N GLU A 111 -8.13 -18.81 -3.79
CA GLU A 111 -6.72 -19.15 -4.01
C GLU A 111 -5.80 -18.29 -3.14
N THR A 112 -6.11 -17.00 -2.99
CA THR A 112 -5.33 -16.08 -2.15
C THR A 112 -5.40 -16.50 -0.68
N ILE A 113 -6.58 -16.88 -0.20
CA ILE A 113 -6.77 -17.37 1.18
C ILE A 113 -6.01 -18.68 1.39
N ALA A 114 -6.11 -19.63 0.45
CA ALA A 114 -5.40 -20.91 0.53
C ALA A 114 -3.88 -20.72 0.55
N GLU A 115 -3.36 -19.79 -0.25
CA GLU A 115 -1.94 -19.46 -0.27
C GLU A 115 -1.49 -18.81 1.04
N SER A 116 -2.27 -17.90 1.62
CA SER A 116 -1.98 -17.31 2.95
C SER A 116 -1.85 -18.41 4.01
N LEU A 117 -2.80 -19.34 4.07
CA LEU A 117 -2.77 -20.47 5.00
C LEU A 117 -1.57 -21.40 4.76
N ARG A 118 -1.19 -21.62 3.50
CA ARG A 118 0.00 -22.41 3.14
C ARG A 118 1.27 -21.72 3.64
N LEU A 119 1.38 -20.40 3.46
CA LEU A 119 2.52 -19.60 3.90
C LEU A 119 2.63 -19.55 5.43
N GLU A 120 1.51 -19.44 6.15
CA GLU A 120 1.49 -19.50 7.62
C GLU A 120 2.04 -20.83 8.15
N LYS A 121 1.63 -21.96 7.54
CA LYS A 121 2.17 -23.29 7.89
C LYS A 121 3.67 -23.39 7.59
N LEU A 122 4.10 -22.90 6.43
CA LEU A 122 5.51 -22.91 6.04
C LEU A 122 6.35 -22.05 6.98
N PHE A 123 5.82 -20.90 7.41
CA PHE A 123 6.47 -19.99 8.34
C PHE A 123 6.62 -20.63 9.73
N ALA A 124 5.57 -21.29 10.23
CA ALA A 124 5.64 -22.03 11.50
C ALA A 124 6.71 -23.14 11.46
N LEU A 125 6.77 -23.91 10.36
CA LEU A 125 7.81 -24.94 10.16
C LEU A 125 9.22 -24.35 10.07
N TYR A 126 9.37 -23.18 9.44
CA TYR A 126 10.65 -22.48 9.38
C TYR A 126 11.09 -22.03 10.78
N LEU A 127 10.18 -21.46 11.59
CA LEU A 127 10.47 -21.04 12.96
C LEU A 127 10.86 -22.23 13.84
N SER A 128 10.12 -23.34 13.80
CA SER A 128 10.43 -24.54 14.59
C SER A 128 11.74 -25.20 14.19
N ARG A 129 12.20 -25.02 12.95
CA ARG A 129 13.48 -25.55 12.47
C ARG A 129 14.67 -24.65 12.85
N ASN A 130 14.42 -23.37 13.12
CA ASN A 130 15.44 -22.35 13.34
C ASN A 130 15.46 -21.79 14.78
N GLU A 131 15.15 -22.64 15.78
CA GLU A 131 15.12 -22.33 17.23
C GLU A 131 16.43 -21.71 17.81
N ASN A 132 17.44 -21.40 16.99
CA ASN A 132 18.66 -20.67 17.37
C ASN A 132 18.73 -19.21 16.90
N THR A 133 17.62 -18.54 16.60
CA THR A 133 17.66 -17.09 16.29
C THR A 133 16.71 -16.27 17.16
N ALA A 134 17.24 -15.86 18.32
CA ALA A 134 16.64 -14.92 19.29
C ALA A 134 16.33 -13.50 18.73
N LEU A 135 16.43 -13.29 17.42
CA LEU A 135 16.20 -11.99 16.76
C LEU A 135 14.80 -11.86 16.13
N PHE A 136 14.10 -12.98 15.84
CA PHE A 136 12.82 -12.94 15.10
C PHE A 136 11.54 -12.99 15.97
N SER A 137 11.65 -13.40 17.24
CA SER A 137 10.51 -13.47 18.17
C SER A 137 9.91 -12.11 18.52
N SER A 138 10.62 -11.00 18.26
CA SER A 138 10.10 -9.64 18.45
C SER A 138 9.06 -9.24 17.39
N TRP A 139 9.14 -9.80 16.17
CA TRP A 139 8.22 -9.49 15.07
C TRP A 139 6.91 -10.29 15.15
N SER A 140 6.94 -11.56 15.59
CA SER A 140 5.74 -12.40 15.61
C SER A 140 4.68 -11.95 16.62
N ASN A 141 5.10 -11.35 17.73
CA ASN A 141 4.18 -10.83 18.75
C ASN A 141 3.40 -9.59 18.27
N GLN A 142 3.87 -8.88 17.26
CA GLN A 142 3.13 -7.75 16.67
C GLN A 142 2.08 -8.21 15.65
N SER A 143 2.32 -9.32 14.94
CA SER A 143 1.40 -9.82 13.90
C SER A 143 0.20 -10.60 14.46
N GLN A 144 0.32 -11.24 15.63
CA GLN A 144 -0.78 -11.99 16.25
C GLN A 144 -1.89 -11.11 16.83
N VAL A 145 -1.63 -9.83 17.07
CA VAL A 145 -2.65 -8.86 17.52
C VAL A 145 -3.61 -8.48 16.37
N PHE A 146 -3.24 -8.77 15.12
CA PHE A 146 -3.99 -8.34 13.94
C PHE A 146 -5.17 -9.25 13.55
N TRP A 147 -5.28 -10.45 14.14
CA TRP A 147 -6.31 -11.45 13.81
C TRP A 147 -7.16 -11.92 14.99
N ARG A 148 -7.27 -11.12 16.05
CA ARG A 148 -8.25 -11.33 17.13
C ARG A 148 -9.31 -10.23 17.15
#